data_AF-A0A1G7K7I7-F1
#
_entry.id   AF-A0A1G7K7I7-F1
#
_cell.length_a   1.000
_cell.length_b   1.000
_cell.length_c   1.000
_cell.angle_alpha   90.00
_cell.angle_beta   90.00
_cell.angle_gamma   90.00
#
_symmetry.space_group_name_H-M   'P 1'
#
loop_
_entity.id
_entity.type
_entity.pdbx_description
1 polymer ?
#
loop_
_entity_poly.entity_id
_entity_poly.type
_entity_poly.pdbx_seq_one_letter_code
_entity_poly.pdbx_strand_id
1 'polypeptide(L)'
;MVINEISVERMNILLKRPFGCNLAQTYMNLIPIFQNLPKPCLILSNWSLEIMLKAAFMKERGSIFPPHTLSFEMLVDLTRTDSGIDLDSLALIQSVKCIANYPNHTSLQSMSAAHLQRVIRRVDELLCQLSCRVTNSPTERYTSIFK
;
A
#
# COMPACT_ATOMS: atom_id res chain seq x y z
N MET A 1 9.47 -26.15 24.86
CA MET A 1 9.64 -25.78 23.44
C MET A 1 10.48 -24.52 23.40
N VAL A 2 11.79 -24.65 23.20
CA VAL A 2 12.73 -23.52 23.22
C VAL A 2 12.61 -22.81 21.88
N ILE A 3 11.93 -21.67 21.86
CA ILE A 3 11.97 -20.77 20.71
C ILE A 3 13.41 -20.25 20.64
N ASN A 4 14.13 -20.71 19.63
CA ASN A 4 15.55 -20.46 19.43
C ASN A 4 15.81 -18.95 19.37
N GLU A 5 16.70 -18.40 20.19
CA GLU A 5 17.01 -16.96 20.25
C GLU A 5 17.40 -16.39 18.87
N ILE A 6 17.97 -17.24 18.01
CA ILE A 6 18.31 -16.92 16.61
C ILE A 6 17.05 -16.62 15.76
N SER A 7 15.93 -17.27 16.03
CA SER A 7 14.65 -17.02 15.37
C SER A 7 14.03 -15.69 15.82
N VAL A 8 14.23 -15.32 17.10
CA VAL A 8 13.79 -14.04 17.66
C VAL A 8 14.65 -12.90 17.11
N GLU A 9 15.97 -13.08 17.01
CA GLU A 9 16.91 -12.12 16.40
C GLU A 9 16.59 -11.88 14.91
N ARG A 10 16.33 -12.95 14.14
CA ARG A 10 15.94 -12.86 12.73
C ARG A 10 14.55 -12.24 12.55
N MET A 11 13.60 -12.54 13.44
CA MET A 11 12.31 -11.85 13.48
C MET A 11 12.49 -10.37 13.83
N ASN A 12 13.35 -10.01 14.78
CA ASN A 12 13.67 -8.63 15.13
C ASN A 12 14.34 -7.87 13.97
N ILE A 13 15.14 -8.54 13.12
CA ILE A 13 15.73 -7.95 11.91
C ILE A 13 14.67 -7.74 10.81
N LEU A 14 13.71 -8.66 10.66
CA LEU A 14 12.54 -8.49 9.79
C LEU A 14 11.58 -7.40 10.30
N LEU A 15 11.46 -7.27 11.63
CA LEU A 15 10.65 -6.27 12.34
C LEU A 15 11.25 -4.86 12.29
N LYS A 16 12.58 -4.74 12.15
CA LYS A 16 13.28 -3.45 12.07
C LYS A 16 13.30 -2.84 10.67
N ARG A 17 13.06 -3.62 9.62
CA ARG A 17 12.90 -3.06 8.27
C ARG A 17 11.44 -2.69 8.05
N PRO A 18 11.13 -1.53 7.48
CA PRO A 18 9.78 -1.21 7.05
C PRO A 18 9.49 -2.01 5.78
N PHE A 19 9.21 -3.30 5.98
CA PHE A 19 8.89 -4.26 4.93
C PHE A 19 7.82 -3.72 3.98
N GLY A 20 6.88 -2.93 4.52
CA GLY A 20 5.85 -2.27 3.74
C GLY A 20 6.35 -1.23 2.73
N CYS A 21 7.27 -0.34 3.14
CA CYS A 21 7.68 0.80 2.30
C CYS A 21 8.51 0.36 1.09
N ASN A 22 9.48 -0.54 1.27
CA ASN A 22 10.35 -1.00 0.18
C ASN A 22 9.58 -1.80 -0.88
N LEU A 23 8.65 -2.66 -0.45
CA LEU A 23 7.89 -3.49 -1.37
C LEU A 23 6.84 -2.66 -2.12
N ALA A 24 6.16 -1.73 -1.44
CA ALA A 24 5.28 -0.76 -2.10
C ALA A 24 6.05 0.10 -3.12
N GLN A 25 7.23 0.60 -2.75
CA GLN A 25 8.11 1.34 -3.68
C GLN A 25 8.45 0.52 -4.92
N THR A 26 8.77 -0.77 -4.74
CA THR A 26 9.11 -1.67 -5.84
C THR A 26 7.96 -1.79 -6.84
N TYR A 27 6.72 -2.00 -6.36
CA TYR A 27 5.57 -2.08 -7.26
C TYR A 27 5.25 -0.76 -7.95
N MET A 28 5.34 0.37 -7.25
CA MET A 28 5.13 1.68 -7.87
C MET A 28 6.20 1.99 -8.92
N ASN A 29 7.46 1.60 -8.70
CA ASN A 29 8.54 1.77 -9.67
C ASN A 29 8.35 0.93 -10.95
N LEU A 30 7.51 -0.12 -10.93
CA LEU A 30 7.19 -0.91 -12.12
C LEU A 30 6.09 -0.27 -12.98
N ILE A 31 5.27 0.63 -12.43
CA ILE A 31 4.15 1.25 -13.15
C ILE A 31 4.57 1.93 -14.46
N PRO A 32 5.69 2.68 -14.54
CA PRO A 32 6.13 3.31 -15.79
C PRO A 32 6.33 2.33 -16.95
N ILE A 33 6.71 1.08 -16.67
CA ILE A 33 6.87 0.01 -17.68
C ILE A 33 5.53 -0.32 -18.35
N PHE A 34 4.43 -0.19 -17.61
CA PHE A 34 3.09 -0.54 -18.04
C PHE A 34 2.20 0.68 -18.32
N GLN A 35 2.76 1.88 -18.49
CA GLN A 35 2.00 3.14 -18.55
C GLN A 35 0.85 3.20 -19.58
N ASN A 36 0.90 2.36 -20.62
CA ASN A 36 -0.12 2.25 -21.67
C ASN A 36 -1.16 1.15 -21.39
N LEU A 37 -1.04 0.43 -20.28
CA LEU A 37 -1.87 -0.70 -19.89
C LEU A 37 -2.51 -0.40 -18.52
N PRO A 38 -3.76 0.12 -18.48
CA PRO A 38 -4.41 0.50 -17.23
C PRO A 38 -4.50 -0.63 -16.20
N LYS A 39 -4.77 -1.86 -16.65
CA LYS A 39 -4.98 -3.00 -15.76
C LYS A 39 -3.74 -3.33 -14.92
N PRO A 40 -2.55 -3.58 -15.50
CA PRO A 40 -1.32 -3.75 -14.73
C PRO A 40 -1.02 -2.60 -13.76
N CYS A 41 -1.17 -1.34 -14.19
CA CYS A 41 -0.93 -0.18 -13.33
C CYS A 41 -1.83 -0.19 -12.09
N LEU A 42 -3.12 -0.52 -12.25
CA LEU A 42 -4.08 -0.60 -11.15
C LEU A 42 -3.83 -1.81 -10.24
N ILE A 43 -3.38 -2.94 -10.78
CA ILE A 43 -2.97 -4.10 -9.98
C ILE A 43 -1.77 -3.75 -9.10
N LEU A 44 -0.73 -3.15 -9.68
CA LEU A 44 0.46 -2.71 -8.94
C LEU A 44 0.10 -1.68 -7.87
N SER A 45 -0.76 -0.71 -8.23
CA SER A 45 -1.29 0.28 -7.28
C SER A 45 -2.02 -0.37 -6.11
N ASN A 46 -2.89 -1.36 -6.38
CA ASN A 46 -3.60 -2.09 -5.34
C ASN A 46 -2.66 -2.86 -4.42
N TRP A 47 -1.64 -3.55 -4.95
CA TRP A 47 -0.68 -4.27 -4.13
C TRP A 47 0.16 -3.34 -3.26
N SER A 48 0.62 -2.21 -3.81
CA SER A 48 1.33 -1.18 -3.05
C SER A 48 0.50 -0.68 -1.87
N LEU A 49 -0.77 -0.34 -2.10
CA LEU A 49 -1.70 0.10 -1.06
C LEU A 49 -1.92 -1.00 -0.02
N GLU A 50 -2.20 -2.23 -0.44
CA GLU A 50 -2.49 -3.33 0.47
C GLU A 50 -1.33 -3.60 1.43
N ILE A 51 -0.11 -3.61 0.92
CA ILE A 51 1.10 -3.80 1.73
C ILE A 51 1.31 -2.64 2.70
N MET A 52 1.16 -1.40 2.23
CA MET A 52 1.35 -0.23 3.07
C MET A 52 0.29 -0.15 4.18
N LEU A 53 -0.96 -0.47 3.86
CA LEU A 53 -2.06 -0.54 4.82
C LEU A 53 -1.86 -1.64 5.85
N LYS A 54 -1.36 -2.82 5.44
CA LYS A 54 -1.00 -3.91 6.36
C LYS A 54 0.11 -3.44 7.32
N ALA A 55 1.12 -2.77 6.80
CA ALA A 55 2.21 -2.22 7.61
C ALA A 55 1.73 -1.13 8.58
N ALA A 56 0.84 -0.23 8.14
CA ALA A 56 0.27 0.81 8.98
C ALA A 56 -0.59 0.21 10.11
N PHE A 57 -1.44 -0.77 9.78
CA PHE A 57 -2.24 -1.50 10.76
C PHE A 57 -1.37 -2.23 11.79
N MET A 58 -0.32 -2.92 11.34
CA MET A 58 0.64 -3.57 12.23
C MET A 58 1.28 -2.57 13.19
N LYS A 59 1.71 -1.42 12.67
CA LYS A 59 2.36 -0.38 13.46
C LYS A 59 1.43 0.21 14.52
N GLU A 60 0.17 0.48 14.18
CA GLU A 60 -0.81 1.08 15.10
C GLU A 60 -1.33 0.09 16.15
N ARG A 61 -1.43 -1.19 15.81
CA ARG A 61 -1.91 -2.24 16.73
C ARG A 61 -0.77 -2.93 17.48
N GLY A 62 0.50 -2.57 17.22
CA GLY A 62 1.66 -3.27 17.78
C GLY A 62 1.76 -4.73 17.34
N SER A 63 1.17 -5.10 16.19
CA SER A 63 1.20 -6.46 15.68
C SER A 63 2.50 -6.76 14.94
N ILE A 64 3.07 -7.94 15.21
CA ILE A 64 4.27 -8.47 14.53
C ILE A 64 3.91 -9.08 13.17
N PHE A 65 2.68 -9.57 13.01
CA PHE A 65 2.25 -10.26 11.80
C PHE A 65 1.23 -9.42 11.02
N PRO A 66 1.34 -9.37 9.68
CA PRO A 66 0.34 -8.72 8.86
C PRO A 66 -0.97 -9.52 8.92
N PRO A 67 -2.13 -8.85 8.92
CA PRO A 67 -3.39 -9.57 8.77
C PRO A 67 -3.42 -10.27 7.41
N HIS A 68 -3.99 -11.49 7.36
CA HIS A 68 -4.13 -12.23 6.11
C HIS A 68 -4.90 -11.42 5.07
N THR A 69 -6.03 -10.83 5.48
CA THR A 69 -6.87 -9.94 4.68
C THR A 69 -7.13 -8.65 5.46
N LEU A 70 -7.14 -7.52 4.75
CA LEU A 70 -7.64 -6.25 5.29
C LEU A 70 -9.15 -6.18 5.00
N SER A 71 -9.96 -6.32 6.04
CA SER A 71 -11.41 -6.13 5.95
C SER A 71 -11.75 -4.64 5.80
N PHE A 72 -12.99 -4.36 5.38
CA PHE A 72 -13.47 -2.98 5.32
C PHE A 72 -13.52 -2.35 6.72
N GLU A 73 -13.93 -3.09 7.76
CA GLU A 73 -13.95 -2.57 9.13
C GLU A 73 -12.54 -2.19 9.60
N MET A 74 -11.53 -3.01 9.30
CA MET A 74 -10.13 -2.70 9.62
C MET A 74 -9.65 -1.40 8.94
N LEU A 75 -10.10 -1.14 7.71
CA LEU A 75 -9.76 0.09 7.00
C LEU A 75 -10.50 1.31 7.57
N VAL A 76 -11.76 1.15 7.97
CA VAL A 76 -12.52 2.21 8.67
C VAL A 76 -11.88 2.51 10.03
N ASP A 77 -11.39 1.51 10.74
CA ASP A 77 -10.68 1.76 11.99
C ASP A 77 -9.39 2.57 11.78
N LEU A 78 -8.70 2.40 10.63
CA LEU A 78 -7.55 3.22 10.25
C LEU A 78 -7.90 4.68 9.90
N THR A 79 -9.19 5.02 9.70
CA THR A 79 -9.65 6.40 9.49
C THR A 79 -9.98 7.13 10.79
N ARG A 80 -10.23 6.38 11.88
CA ARG A 80 -10.65 6.92 13.18
C ARG A 80 -9.50 7.43 14.05
N THR A 81 -8.25 7.17 13.67
CA THR A 81 -7.07 7.66 14.38
C THR A 81 -6.81 9.13 14.03
N ASP A 82 -6.21 9.91 14.94
CA ASP A 82 -5.94 11.35 14.72
C ASP A 82 -4.99 11.62 13.52
N SER A 83 -4.23 10.60 13.10
CA SER A 83 -3.40 10.57 11.89
C SER A 83 -4.02 9.72 10.76
N GLY A 84 -5.33 9.48 10.85
CA GLY A 84 -6.10 8.53 10.06
C GLY A 84 -6.16 8.85 8.58
N ILE A 85 -6.57 7.86 7.79
CA ILE A 85 -6.85 8.05 6.36
C ILE A 85 -8.20 8.78 6.26
N ASP A 86 -8.32 9.78 5.39
CA ASP A 86 -9.62 10.43 5.16
C ASP A 86 -10.61 9.54 4.38
N LEU A 87 -11.88 9.94 4.35
CA LEU A 87 -12.93 9.19 3.64
C LEU A 87 -12.67 9.11 2.12
N ASP A 88 -12.07 10.15 1.53
CA ASP A 88 -11.76 10.18 0.10
C ASP A 88 -10.68 9.16 -0.26
N SER A 89 -9.69 9.02 0.60
CA SER A 89 -8.60 8.06 0.47
C SER A 89 -9.10 6.64 0.74
N LEU A 90 -10.04 6.44 1.68
CA LEU A 90 -10.73 5.16 1.84
C LEU A 90 -11.52 4.78 0.57
N ALA A 91 -12.25 5.72 -0.02
CA ALA A 91 -12.99 5.51 -1.26
C ALA A 91 -12.04 5.20 -2.43
N LEU A 92 -10.89 5.87 -2.52
CA LEU A 92 -9.84 5.56 -3.49
C LEU A 92 -9.32 4.14 -3.32
N ILE A 93 -8.98 3.71 -2.10
CA ILE A 93 -8.49 2.36 -1.80
C ILE A 93 -9.51 1.32 -2.27
N GLN A 94 -10.79 1.48 -1.92
CA GLN A 94 -11.84 0.54 -2.33
C GLN A 94 -12.03 0.52 -3.85
N SER A 95 -12.00 1.68 -4.49
CA SER A 95 -12.16 1.81 -5.94
C SER A 95 -11.01 1.11 -6.68
N VAL A 96 -9.77 1.39 -6.29
CA VAL A 96 -8.57 0.75 -6.86
C VAL A 96 -8.63 -0.76 -6.65
N LYS A 97 -8.95 -1.23 -5.44
CA LYS A 97 -9.11 -2.66 -5.14
C LYS A 97 -10.18 -3.33 -5.99
N CYS A 98 -11.34 -2.71 -6.11
CA CYS A 98 -12.45 -3.24 -6.92
C CYS A 98 -12.01 -3.38 -8.39
N ILE A 99 -11.47 -2.32 -8.97
CA ILE A 99 -11.09 -2.29 -10.38
C ILE A 99 -9.90 -3.22 -10.67
N ALA A 100 -8.91 -3.27 -9.77
CA ALA A 100 -7.77 -4.17 -9.88
C ALA A 100 -8.18 -5.65 -9.84
N ASN A 101 -9.20 -6.01 -9.07
CA ASN A 101 -9.70 -7.39 -8.98
C ASN A 101 -10.81 -7.72 -9.98
N TYR A 102 -11.36 -6.73 -10.69
CA TYR A 102 -12.42 -6.97 -11.66
C TYR A 102 -11.90 -7.80 -12.86
N PRO A 103 -12.49 -8.97 -13.18
CA PRO A 103 -11.92 -9.90 -14.16
C PRO A 103 -12.03 -9.38 -15.60
N ASN A 104 -13.05 -8.58 -15.90
CA ASN A 104 -13.29 -8.08 -17.25
C ASN A 104 -12.50 -6.79 -17.53
N HIS A 105 -11.48 -6.94 -18.36
CA HIS A 105 -10.52 -5.91 -18.73
C HIS A 105 -10.99 -5.01 -19.88
N THR A 106 -12.08 -5.34 -20.58
CA THR A 106 -12.57 -4.53 -21.71
C THR A 106 -13.07 -3.15 -21.28
N SER A 107 -13.70 -3.06 -20.10
CA SER A 107 -14.13 -1.80 -19.51
C SER A 107 -12.97 -0.82 -19.25
N LEU A 108 -11.80 -1.36 -18.90
CA LEU A 108 -10.58 -0.59 -18.62
C LEU A 108 -9.86 -0.11 -19.88
N GLN A 109 -10.10 -0.72 -21.04
CA GLN A 109 -9.51 -0.26 -22.31
C GLN A 109 -9.98 1.15 -22.69
N SER A 110 -11.16 1.55 -22.22
CA SER A 110 -11.71 2.90 -22.42
C SER A 110 -11.13 3.96 -21.47
N MET A 111 -10.36 3.56 -20.46
CA MET A 111 -9.78 4.50 -19.50
C MET A 111 -8.71 5.35 -20.20
N SER A 112 -8.93 6.67 -20.23
CA SER A 112 -7.93 7.60 -20.76
C SER A 112 -6.64 7.56 -19.95
N ALA A 113 -5.51 7.72 -20.63
CA ALA A 113 -4.19 7.79 -19.98
C ALA A 113 -4.14 8.91 -18.91
N ALA A 114 -4.78 10.05 -19.15
CA ALA A 114 -4.88 11.14 -18.19
C ALA A 114 -5.67 10.77 -16.93
N HIS A 115 -6.71 9.94 -17.05
CA HIS A 115 -7.45 9.46 -15.88
C HIS A 115 -6.61 8.43 -15.11
N LEU A 116 -5.97 7.50 -15.80
CA LEU A 116 -5.07 6.53 -15.18
C LEU A 116 -3.94 7.22 -14.40
N GLN A 117 -3.29 8.22 -15.01
CA GLN A 117 -2.23 9.00 -14.37
C GLN A 117 -2.71 9.74 -13.12
N ARG A 118 -3.93 10.30 -13.13
CA ARG A 118 -4.53 10.91 -11.94
C ARG A 118 -4.74 9.89 -10.82
N VAL A 119 -5.22 8.70 -11.14
CA VAL A 119 -5.39 7.63 -10.15
C VAL A 119 -4.04 7.22 -9.56
N ILE A 120 -3.03 6.95 -10.41
CA ILE A 120 -1.69 6.57 -9.95
C ILE A 120 -1.09 7.66 -9.06
N ARG A 121 -1.24 8.94 -9.42
CA ARG A 121 -0.76 10.06 -8.60
C ARG A 121 -1.43 10.11 -7.23
N ARG A 122 -2.75 9.94 -7.17
CA ARG A 122 -3.48 9.91 -5.89
C ARG A 122 -3.05 8.73 -5.02
N VAL A 123 -2.77 7.57 -5.64
CA VAL A 123 -2.20 6.40 -4.95
C VAL A 123 -0.81 6.72 -4.41
N ASP A 124 0.05 7.33 -5.21
CA ASP A 124 1.41 7.71 -4.83
C ASP A 124 1.43 8.71 -3.65
N GLU A 125 0.59 9.75 -3.70
CA GLU A 125 0.40 10.71 -2.61
C GLU A 125 -0.04 10.01 -1.30
N LEU A 126 -1.01 9.09 -1.41
CA LEU A 126 -1.49 8.32 -0.26
C LEU A 126 -0.42 7.40 0.31
N LEU A 127 0.42 6.79 -0.54
CA LEU A 127 1.56 5.98 -0.09
C LEU A 127 2.59 6.82 0.65
N CYS A 128 2.87 8.06 0.21
CA CYS A 128 3.70 9.00 0.96
C CYS A 128 3.12 9.26 2.37
N GLN A 129 1.82 9.56 2.47
CA GLN A 129 1.15 9.81 3.74
C GLN A 129 1.19 8.58 4.66
N LEU A 130 0.84 7.40 4.14
CA LEU A 130 0.88 6.16 4.90
C LEU A 130 2.29 5.79 5.36
N SER A 131 3.31 6.06 4.55
CA SER A 131 4.69 5.75 4.93
C SER A 131 5.17 6.52 6.16
N CYS A 132 4.69 7.76 6.35
CA CYS A 132 4.94 8.54 7.56
C CYS A 132 4.36 7.89 8.83
N ARG A 133 3.27 7.10 8.70
CA ARG A 133 2.69 6.33 9.81
C ARG A 133 3.45 5.04 10.07
N VAL A 134 4.00 4.42 9.02
CA VAL A 134 4.72 3.15 9.12
C VAL A 134 6.12 3.32 9.74
N THR A 135 6.87 4.36 9.34
CA THR A 135 8.22 4.60 9.83
C THR A 135 8.53 6.07 10.13
N ASN A 136 9.23 6.28 11.24
CA ASN A 136 9.77 7.58 11.63
C ASN A 136 11.08 7.90 10.90
N SER A 137 11.74 6.89 10.30
CA SER A 137 13.00 7.07 9.60
C SER A 137 12.74 7.62 8.18
N PRO A 138 13.20 8.84 7.84
CA PRO A 138 12.95 9.43 6.52
C PRO A 138 13.57 8.63 5.38
N THR A 139 14.71 7.97 5.61
CA THR A 139 15.44 7.18 4.59
C THR A 139 14.74 5.88 4.22
N GLU A 140 13.75 5.50 5.02
CA GLU A 140 13.01 4.26 4.87
C GLU A 140 11.56 4.49 4.40
N ARG A 141 11.16 5.75 4.23
CA ARG A 141 9.83 6.10 3.75
C ARG A 141 9.68 5.82 2.27
N TYR A 142 8.43 5.63 1.87
CA TYR A 142 8.07 5.65 0.46
C TYR A 142 8.38 7.02 -0.13
N THR A 143 9.00 7.02 -1.30
CA THR A 143 9.32 8.21 -2.08
C THR A 143 8.45 8.24 -3.32
N SER A 144 7.89 9.43 -3.60
CA SER A 144 7.05 9.62 -4.78
C SER A 144 7.78 9.22 -6.06
N ILE A 145 7.08 8.50 -6.94
CA ILE A 145 7.57 8.19 -8.28
C ILE A 145 7.38 9.36 -9.26
N PHE A 146 6.65 10.40 -8.85
CA PHE A 146 6.45 11.63 -9.61
C PHE A 146 7.40 12.70 -9.06
N LYS A 147 8.54 12.87 -9.73
CA LYS A 147 9.50 13.94 -9.43
C LYS A 147 9.19 15.20 -10.24
#